data_AF-A0A259MKQ5-F1
#
_entry.id   AF-A0A259MKQ5-F1
#
_cell.length_a   1.000
_cell.length_b   1.000
_cell.length_c   1.000
_cell.angle_alpha   90.00
_cell.angle_beta   90.00
_cell.angle_gamma   90.00
#
_symmetry.space_group_name_H-M   'P 1'
#
loop_
_entity.id
_entity.type
_entity.pdbx_description
1 polymer ?
#
loop_
_entity_poly.entity_id
_entity_poly.type
_entity_poly.pdbx_seq_one_letter_code
_entity_poly.pdbx_strand_id
1 'polypeptide(L)'
;GMWLRSRFPGFAERMQKPVKIISALFLLLIILLAVAKDWRTFVDYAPSVGGAALAFNLLSMAVGYCVPRLLKLNLRQAIAIAMEIGIHNGTLAIALALSPALLNNPTMAIPAAIYSLIMFVTAALFGLWVNRVHGAELAEPVVQGEKA
;
A
#
# COMPACT_ATOMS: atom_id res chain seq x y z
N GLY A 1 -6.18 1.54 -19.24
CA GLY A 1 -6.59 2.45 -18.15
C GLY A 1 -6.53 3.90 -18.57
N MET A 2 -5.32 4.46 -18.72
CA MET A 2 -5.12 5.90 -19.01
C MET A 2 -5.81 6.36 -20.30
N TRP A 3 -5.68 5.60 -21.40
CA TRP A 3 -6.38 5.90 -22.66
C TRP A 3 -7.91 5.88 -22.54
N LEU A 4 -8.47 4.95 -21.76
CA LEU A 4 -9.91 4.86 -21.54
C LEU A 4 -10.42 6.07 -20.72
N ARG A 5 -9.65 6.48 -19.70
CA ARG A 5 -9.96 7.66 -18.89
C ARG A 5 -9.87 8.96 -19.70
N SER A 6 -8.90 9.07 -20.61
CA SER A 6 -8.78 10.26 -21.47
C SER A 6 -9.89 10.32 -22.52
N ARG A 7 -10.34 9.18 -23.07
CA ARG A 7 -11.35 9.16 -24.14
C ARG A 7 -12.80 9.10 -23.64
N PHE A 8 -13.04 8.50 -22.47
CA PHE A 8 -14.36 8.28 -21.88
C PHE A 8 -14.36 8.58 -20.36
N PRO A 9 -14.19 9.85 -19.95
CA PRO A 9 -14.04 10.22 -18.54
C PRO A 9 -15.26 9.84 -17.68
N GLY A 10 -16.49 10.03 -18.20
CA GLY A 10 -17.71 9.68 -17.46
C GLY A 10 -17.87 8.18 -17.19
N PHE A 11 -17.38 7.32 -18.09
CA PHE A 11 -17.32 5.88 -17.82
C PHE A 11 -16.25 5.56 -16.77
N ALA A 12 -15.06 6.16 -16.90
CA ALA A 12 -13.97 5.93 -15.97
C ALA A 12 -14.33 6.35 -14.54
N GLU A 13 -15.03 7.47 -14.35
CA GLU A 13 -15.55 7.91 -13.04
C GLU A 13 -16.54 6.92 -12.44
N ARG A 14 -17.51 6.44 -13.23
CA ARG A 14 -18.48 5.42 -12.78
C ARG A 14 -17.80 4.11 -12.39
N MET A 15 -16.70 3.75 -13.04
CA MET A 15 -15.95 2.53 -12.76
C MET A 15 -14.99 2.64 -11.57
N GLN A 16 -14.73 3.83 -11.02
CA GLN A 16 -13.78 3.99 -9.90
C GLN A 16 -14.14 3.14 -8.68
N LYS A 17 -15.39 3.20 -8.22
CA LYS A 17 -15.83 2.46 -7.01
C LYS A 17 -15.85 0.94 -7.26
N PRO A 18 -16.50 0.40 -8.32
CA PRO A 18 -16.49 -1.02 -8.59
C PRO A 18 -15.08 -1.60 -8.73
N VAL A 19 -14.21 -0.93 -9.50
CA VAL A 19 -12.83 -1.40 -9.73
C VAL A 19 -12.06 -1.43 -8.42
N LYS A 20 -12.18 -0.41 -7.57
CA LYS A 20 -11.51 -0.38 -6.26
C LYS A 20 -11.91 -1.57 -5.39
N ILE A 21 -13.20 -1.90 -5.34
CA ILE A 21 -13.71 -3.05 -4.56
C ILE A 21 -13.19 -4.36 -5.14
N ILE A 22 -13.30 -4.54 -6.47
CA ILE A 22 -12.81 -5.74 -7.15
C ILE A 22 -11.31 -5.93 -6.92
N SER A 23 -10.50 -4.87 -7.01
CA SER A 23 -9.06 -4.95 -6.75
C SER A 23 -8.74 -5.37 -5.31
N ALA A 24 -9.47 -4.84 -4.32
CA ALA A 24 -9.30 -5.23 -2.93
C ALA A 24 -9.67 -6.70 -2.69
N LEU A 25 -10.82 -7.14 -3.23
CA LEU A 25 -11.26 -8.53 -3.15
C LEU A 25 -10.31 -9.49 -3.86
N PHE A 26 -9.78 -9.07 -5.01
CA PHE A 26 -8.80 -9.85 -5.76
C PHE A 26 -7.49 -10.02 -4.99
N LEU A 27 -6.98 -8.95 -4.37
CA LEU A 27 -5.80 -9.07 -3.51
C LEU A 27 -6.06 -9.98 -2.30
N LEU A 28 -7.23 -9.84 -1.66
CA LEU A 28 -7.62 -10.74 -0.56
C LEU A 28 -7.64 -12.20 -1.02
N LEU A 29 -8.22 -12.49 -2.20
CA LEU A 29 -8.21 -13.82 -2.80
C LEU A 29 -6.78 -14.33 -3.04
N ILE A 30 -5.90 -13.51 -3.60
CA ILE A 30 -4.49 -13.89 -3.85
C ILE A 30 -3.75 -14.20 -2.54
N ILE A 31 -3.99 -13.41 -1.48
CA ILE A 31 -3.43 -13.67 -0.15
C ILE A 31 -3.93 -15.03 0.37
N LEU A 32 -5.25 -15.29 0.31
CA LEU A 32 -5.82 -16.56 0.77
C LEU A 32 -5.25 -17.76 -0.01
N LEU A 33 -5.09 -17.64 -1.33
CA LEU A 33 -4.49 -18.69 -2.16
C LEU A 33 -3.02 -18.93 -1.81
N ALA A 34 -2.23 -17.86 -1.59
CA ALA A 34 -0.83 -17.97 -1.19
C ALA A 34 -0.68 -18.66 0.17
N VAL A 35 -1.52 -18.29 1.13
CA VAL A 35 -1.55 -18.87 2.48
C VAL A 35 -2.01 -20.33 2.45
N ALA A 36 -3.05 -20.65 1.69
CA ALA A 36 -3.58 -22.02 1.60
C ALA A 36 -2.58 -22.99 0.95
N LYS A 37 -1.75 -22.50 0.02
CA LYS A 37 -0.73 -23.33 -0.67
C LYS A 37 0.32 -23.89 0.29
N ASP A 38 0.65 -23.17 1.37
CA ASP A 38 1.68 -23.58 2.32
C ASP A 38 1.34 -23.13 3.76
N TRP A 39 0.18 -23.60 4.26
CA TRP A 39 -0.38 -23.16 5.54
C TRP A 39 0.54 -23.40 6.75
N ARG A 40 1.19 -24.57 6.82
CA ARG A 40 2.06 -24.92 7.96
C ARG A 40 3.24 -23.96 8.04
N THR A 41 3.94 -23.77 6.93
CA THR A 41 5.06 -22.84 6.84
C THR A 41 4.59 -21.41 7.11
N PHE A 42 3.41 -21.01 6.64
CA PHE A 42 2.86 -19.70 6.96
C PHE A 42 2.72 -19.48 8.47
N VAL A 43 2.11 -20.42 9.20
CA VAL A 43 1.92 -20.29 10.66
C VAL A 43 3.24 -20.28 11.41
N ASP A 44 4.21 -21.11 10.99
CA ASP A 44 5.51 -21.20 11.64
C ASP A 44 6.34 -19.91 11.45
N TYR A 45 6.27 -19.30 10.27
CA TYR A 45 7.03 -18.09 9.93
C TYR A 45 6.28 -16.80 10.29
N ALA A 46 4.96 -16.83 10.49
CA ALA A 46 4.16 -15.64 10.73
C ALA A 46 4.64 -14.76 11.90
N PRO A 47 5.06 -15.30 13.06
CA PRO A 47 5.52 -14.47 14.17
C PRO A 47 6.83 -13.73 13.86
N SER A 48 7.82 -14.43 13.29
CA SER A 48 9.14 -13.85 13.00
C SER A 48 9.10 -12.90 11.81
N VAL A 49 8.46 -13.32 10.71
CA VAL A 49 8.31 -12.52 9.49
C VAL A 49 7.35 -11.36 9.74
N GLY A 50 6.28 -11.55 10.52
CA GLY A 50 5.33 -10.50 10.87
C GLY A 50 5.97 -9.36 11.65
N GLY A 51 6.81 -9.69 12.65
CA GLY A 51 7.58 -8.67 13.39
C GLY A 51 8.51 -7.87 12.49
N ALA A 52 9.29 -8.55 11.64
CA ALA A 52 10.18 -7.91 10.68
C ALA A 52 9.42 -7.06 9.64
N ALA A 53 8.31 -7.57 9.12
CA ALA A 53 7.46 -6.87 8.15
C ALA A 53 6.81 -5.62 8.76
N LEU A 54 6.33 -5.70 10.01
CA LEU A 54 5.80 -4.54 10.72
C LEU A 54 6.88 -3.49 10.96
N ALA A 55 8.06 -3.90 11.45
CA ALA A 55 9.17 -2.98 11.67
C ALA A 55 9.60 -2.29 10.36
N PHE A 56 9.74 -3.07 9.28
CA PHE A 56 10.06 -2.55 7.96
C PHE A 56 9.00 -1.56 7.47
N ASN A 57 7.71 -1.89 7.60
CA ASN A 57 6.62 -1.01 7.19
C ASN A 57 6.62 0.32 7.97
N LEU A 58 6.75 0.25 9.29
CA LEU A 58 6.75 1.45 10.15
C LEU A 58 7.97 2.32 9.87
N LEU A 59 9.15 1.72 9.66
CA LEU A 59 10.36 2.45 9.29
C LEU A 59 10.21 3.11 7.93
N SER A 60 9.68 2.40 6.94
CA SER A 60 9.39 2.91 5.59
C SER A 60 8.44 4.11 5.64
N MET A 61 7.35 4.02 6.40
CA MET A 61 6.43 5.15 6.58
C MET A 61 7.06 6.31 7.35
N ALA A 62 7.82 6.03 8.41
CA ALA A 62 8.49 7.05 9.21
C ALA A 62 9.52 7.82 8.37
N VAL A 63 10.34 7.12 7.59
CA VAL A 63 11.29 7.73 6.66
C VAL A 63 10.54 8.54 5.59
N GLY A 64 9.51 7.94 4.97
CA GLY A 64 8.72 8.59 3.94
C GLY A 64 7.93 9.81 4.42
N TYR A 65 7.64 9.92 5.71
CA TYR A 65 7.02 11.11 6.30
C TYR A 65 8.07 12.12 6.78
N CYS A 66 9.05 11.69 7.56
CA CYS A 66 10.00 12.58 8.23
C CYS A 66 10.98 13.22 7.25
N VAL A 67 11.51 12.48 6.27
CA VAL A 67 12.51 13.03 5.33
C VAL A 67 11.94 14.18 4.49
N PRO A 68 10.77 14.05 3.84
CA PRO A 68 10.15 15.19 3.15
C PRO A 68 9.87 16.39 4.05
N ARG A 69 9.50 16.15 5.32
CA ARG A 69 9.27 17.23 6.30
C ARG A 69 10.56 17.95 6.66
N LEU A 70 11.68 17.24 6.82
CA LEU A 70 13.01 17.83 7.02
C LEU A 70 13.46 18.65 5.82
N LEU A 71 13.10 18.21 4.61
CA LEU A 71 13.34 18.93 3.36
C LEU A 71 12.32 20.06 3.10
N LYS A 72 11.44 20.37 4.06
CA LYS A 72 10.43 21.44 3.99
C LYS A 72 9.43 21.29 2.84
N LEU A 73 9.15 20.05 2.40
CA LEU A 73 8.04 19.80 1.49
C LEU A 73 6.69 20.03 2.20
N ASN A 74 5.66 20.34 1.41
CA ASN A 74 4.34 20.58 1.97
C ASN A 74 3.79 19.30 2.63
N LEU A 75 2.91 19.47 3.62
CA LEU A 75 2.38 18.36 4.42
C LEU A 75 1.70 17.30 3.54
N ARG A 76 0.91 17.72 2.55
CA ARG A 76 0.19 16.80 1.64
C ARG A 76 1.16 15.92 0.84
N GLN A 77 2.27 16.48 0.37
CA GLN A 77 3.34 15.75 -0.31
C GLN A 77 4.03 14.78 0.65
N ALA A 78 4.36 15.20 1.87
CA ALA A 78 4.98 14.32 2.86
C ALA A 78 4.09 13.11 3.21
N ILE A 79 2.78 13.33 3.38
CA ILE A 79 1.80 12.25 3.63
C ILE A 79 1.72 11.33 2.40
N ALA A 80 1.67 11.89 1.19
CA ALA A 80 1.62 11.10 -0.03
C ALA A 80 2.88 10.24 -0.20
N ILE A 81 4.07 10.79 0.04
CA ILE A 81 5.34 10.06 -0.04
C ILE A 81 5.41 8.96 1.03
N ALA A 82 4.97 9.24 2.26
CA ALA A 82 4.88 8.23 3.32
C ALA A 82 4.00 7.04 2.93
N MET A 83 2.85 7.31 2.31
CA MET A 83 1.92 6.28 1.83
C MET A 83 2.48 5.53 0.63
N GLU A 84 3.15 6.20 -0.30
CA GLU A 84 3.77 5.58 -1.48
C GLU A 84 4.93 4.63 -1.09
N ILE A 85 5.75 5.03 -0.11
CA ILE A 85 6.87 4.21 0.37
C ILE A 85 6.36 3.08 1.28
N GLY A 86 5.39 3.36 2.15
CA GLY A 86 4.85 2.39 3.10
C GLY A 86 3.94 1.33 2.49
N ILE A 87 3.21 1.66 1.43
CA ILE A 87 2.24 0.74 0.80
C ILE A 87 2.89 0.14 -0.45
N HIS A 88 3.23 -1.15 -0.38
CA HIS A 88 3.78 -1.87 -1.52
C HIS A 88 2.71 -2.59 -2.33
N ASN A 89 3.03 -2.94 -3.57
CA ASN A 89 2.17 -3.75 -4.43
C ASN A 89 2.26 -5.24 -4.05
N GLY A 90 1.44 -5.64 -3.07
CA GLY A 90 1.35 -7.02 -2.59
C GLY A 90 1.04 -8.05 -3.67
N THR A 91 0.11 -7.74 -4.57
CA THR A 91 -0.31 -8.64 -5.66
C THR A 91 0.87 -9.01 -6.56
N LEU A 92 1.65 -7.99 -6.97
CA LEU A 92 2.81 -8.21 -7.82
C LEU A 92 3.87 -9.03 -7.08
N ALA A 93 4.16 -8.69 -5.82
CA ALA A 93 5.14 -9.43 -5.03
C ALA A 93 4.79 -10.93 -4.88
N ILE A 94 3.52 -11.25 -4.60
CA ILE A 94 3.04 -12.65 -4.53
C ILE A 94 3.13 -13.33 -5.90
N ALA A 95 2.76 -12.64 -6.98
CA ALA A 95 2.86 -13.19 -8.33
C ALA A 95 4.31 -13.51 -8.73
N LEU A 96 5.26 -12.63 -8.39
CA LEU A 96 6.70 -12.87 -8.63
C LEU A 96 7.21 -14.09 -7.85
N ALA A 97 6.77 -14.26 -6.59
CA ALA A 97 7.13 -15.39 -5.74
C ALA A 97 6.61 -16.74 -6.30
N LEU A 98 5.36 -16.75 -6.75
CA LEU A 98 4.68 -17.98 -7.20
C LEU A 98 4.94 -18.33 -8.67
N SER A 99 5.43 -17.39 -9.48
CA SER A 99 5.66 -17.61 -10.90
C SER A 99 6.77 -18.64 -11.15
N PRO A 100 6.53 -19.68 -11.96
CA PRO A 100 7.56 -20.67 -12.32
C PRO A 100 8.74 -20.08 -13.09
N ALA A 101 8.54 -18.97 -13.79
CA ALA A 101 9.58 -18.30 -14.58
C ALA A 101 10.44 -17.31 -13.76
N LEU A 102 10.11 -17.11 -12.48
CA LEU A 102 10.78 -16.14 -11.63
C LEU A 102 11.33 -16.86 -10.39
N LEU A 103 10.76 -16.60 -9.21
CA LEU A 103 11.28 -17.17 -7.97
C LEU A 103 10.84 -18.63 -7.77
N ASN A 104 9.70 -19.03 -8.33
CA ASN A 104 9.10 -20.36 -8.20
C ASN A 104 9.15 -20.93 -6.77
N ASN A 105 8.91 -20.07 -5.77
CA ASN A 105 9.08 -20.42 -4.37
C ASN A 105 7.85 -19.96 -3.56
N PRO A 106 6.94 -20.90 -3.23
CA PRO A 106 5.75 -20.62 -2.41
C PRO A 106 6.07 -20.02 -1.05
N THR A 107 7.18 -20.42 -0.42
CA THR A 107 7.61 -19.88 0.87
C THR A 107 7.94 -18.39 0.78
N MET A 108 8.46 -17.91 -0.35
CA MET A 108 8.74 -16.48 -0.60
C MET A 108 7.46 -15.64 -0.79
N ALA A 109 6.30 -16.26 -0.99
CA ALA A 109 5.02 -15.55 -1.04
C ALA A 109 4.52 -15.18 0.37
N ILE A 110 5.00 -15.87 1.42
CA ILE A 110 4.57 -15.66 2.81
C ILE A 110 4.87 -14.23 3.30
N PRO A 111 6.12 -13.70 3.20
CA PRO A 111 6.39 -12.33 3.61
C PRO A 111 5.56 -11.29 2.85
N ALA A 112 5.35 -11.49 1.55
CA ALA A 112 4.53 -10.59 0.72
C ALA A 112 3.06 -10.59 1.16
N ALA A 113 2.50 -11.77 1.48
CA ALA A 113 1.15 -11.91 1.99
C ALA A 113 0.97 -11.26 3.37
N ILE A 114 1.89 -11.54 4.31
CA ILE A 114 1.88 -10.96 5.66
C ILE A 114 2.02 -9.44 5.60
N TYR A 115 2.99 -8.93 4.84
CA TYR A 115 3.20 -7.50 4.67
C TYR A 115 1.96 -6.81 4.09
N SER A 116 1.30 -7.45 3.11
CA SER A 116 0.09 -6.90 2.48
C SER A 116 -1.06 -6.71 3.47
N LEU A 117 -1.20 -7.59 4.47
CA LEU A 117 -2.17 -7.42 5.54
C LEU A 117 -1.77 -6.30 6.50
N ILE A 118 -0.51 -6.30 6.94
CA ILE A 118 0.03 -5.32 7.89
C ILE A 118 -0.07 -3.90 7.34
N MET A 119 0.37 -3.69 6.10
CA MET A 119 0.48 -2.36 5.49
C MET A 119 -0.88 -1.65 5.38
N PHE A 120 -1.99 -2.37 5.20
CA PHE A 120 -3.32 -1.74 5.17
C PHE A 120 -3.76 -1.27 6.56
N VAL A 121 -3.46 -2.05 7.60
CA VAL A 121 -3.77 -1.68 8.98
C VAL A 121 -2.94 -0.47 9.38
N THR A 122 -1.62 -0.50 9.16
CA THR A 122 -0.75 0.63 9.50
C THR A 122 -1.05 1.87 8.67
N ALA A 123 -1.34 1.74 7.37
CA ALA A 123 -1.77 2.86 6.54
C ALA A 123 -3.08 3.50 7.02
N ALA A 124 -4.05 2.69 7.44
CA ALA A 124 -5.29 3.20 8.02
C ALA A 124 -5.03 3.96 9.33
N LEU A 125 -4.21 3.38 10.23
CA LEU A 125 -3.83 4.02 11.49
C LEU A 125 -3.06 5.33 11.25
N PHE A 126 -2.11 5.35 10.30
CA PHE A 126 -1.38 6.54 9.91
C PHE A 126 -2.32 7.61 9.34
N GLY A 127 -3.23 7.23 8.45
CA GLY A 127 -4.23 8.14 7.89
C GLY A 127 -5.13 8.77 8.96
N LEU A 128 -5.58 7.97 9.93
CA LEU A 128 -6.35 8.47 11.09
C LEU A 128 -5.53 9.40 11.97
N TRP A 129 -4.27 9.06 12.24
CA TRP A 129 -3.36 9.89 13.03
C TRP A 129 -3.11 11.24 12.36
N VAL A 130 -2.75 11.24 11.08
CA VAL A 130 -2.51 12.47 10.32
C VAL A 130 -3.75 13.35 10.27
N ASN A 131 -4.93 12.77 10.03
CA ASN A 131 -6.19 13.52 10.00
C ASN A 131 -6.53 14.12 11.38
N ARG A 132 -6.22 13.41 12.46
CA ARG A 132 -6.42 13.91 13.83
C ARG A 132 -5.46 15.05 14.19
N VAL A 133 -4.20 14.98 13.75
CA VAL A 133 -3.17 15.98 14.10
C VAL A 133 -3.21 17.21 13.19
N HIS A 134 -3.41 17.01 11.89
CA HIS A 134 -3.28 18.07 10.87
C HIS A 134 -4.60 18.34 10.13
N GLY A 135 -5.75 17.89 10.65
CA GLY A 135 -7.03 18.01 9.96
C GLY A 135 -7.38 19.43 9.54
N ALA A 136 -7.00 20.44 10.34
CA ALA A 136 -7.20 21.85 10.01
C ALA A 136 -6.33 22.30 8.81
N GLU A 137 -5.02 22.00 8.83
CA GLU A 137 -4.08 22.30 7.72
C GLU A 137 -4.47 21.55 6.43
N LEU A 138 -5.06 20.36 6.57
CA LEU A 138 -5.55 19.56 5.45
C LEU A 138 -6.94 20.00 4.94
N ALA A 139 -7.69 20.79 5.72
CA ALA A 139 -8.96 21.37 5.29
C ALA A 139 -8.75 22.66 4.48
N GLU A 140 -7.61 23.32 4.63
CA GLU A 140 -7.30 24.51 3.83
C GLU A 140 -7.25 24.15 2.34
N PRO A 141 -7.93 24.93 1.48
CA PRO A 141 -7.88 24.74 0.05
C PRO A 141 -6.43 24.81 -0.41
N VAL A 142 -6.04 23.93 -1.33
CA VAL A 142 -4.70 23.95 -1.90
C VAL A 142 -4.52 25.31 -2.56
N VAL A 143 -3.83 26.23 -1.90
CA VAL A 143 -3.38 27.48 -2.51
C VAL A 143 -2.42 27.03 -3.59
N GLN A 144 -2.87 27.11 -4.83
CA GLN A 144 -2.11 26.76 -6.01
C GLN A 144 -1.04 27.84 -6.17
N GLY A 145 0.01 27.73 -5.36
CA GLY A 145 1.18 28.60 -5.36
C GLY A 145 1.95 28.42 -6.65
N GLU A 146 1.91 29.48 -7.44
CA GLU A 146 2.77 29.83 -8.57
C GLU A 146 2.74 28.94 -9.82
N LYS A 147 2.13 29.55 -10.85
CA LYS A 147 2.63 29.47 -12.22
C LYS A 147 4.13 29.73 -12.23
N ALA A 148 4.91 28.75 -12.66
CA ALA A 148 6.18 28.95 -13.36
C ALA A 148 6.39 27.74 -14.28
#